data_AF-A0A2N9GEI9-F1
#
_entry.id   AF-A0A2N9GEI9-F1
#
_cell.length_a   1.000
_cell.length_b   1.000
_cell.length_c   1.000
_cell.angle_alpha   90.00
_cell.angle_beta   90.00
_cell.angle_gamma   90.00
#
_symmetry.space_group_name_H-M   'P 1'
#
loop_
_entity.id
_entity.type
_entity.pdbx_description
1 polymer ?
#
loop_
_entity_poly.entity_id
_entity_poly.type
_entity_poly.pdbx_seq_one_letter_code
_entity_poly.pdbx_strand_id
1 'polypeptide(L)'
;MAKDVEVAEHGHGSFPAKDYHDPPPAPLMDAVELTKWSFYRALIAEYVATLLFLYVTVLTVIGYKSQIDPDLKGDACGGVGILGIAWAFGGMIFVLVYCTAGISGGHINPAVTFGLFLARKVSLPRAVMYMVAQCLGAISGVGLVKAFQKAYYMKYGGGANTLSDGYSTGVGLGAEIVGTFVLVYTVFSATDPKRNARDSHVPGEASVWARRR
;
A
#
# COMPACT_ATOMS: atom_id res chain seq x y z
N MET A 1 38.19 -39.64 40.83
CA MET A 1 37.88 -38.20 40.63
C MET A 1 39.20 -37.51 40.32
N ALA A 2 39.44 -36.72 39.29
CA ALA A 2 38.71 -36.34 38.09
C ALA A 2 39.79 -36.19 36.99
N LYS A 3 39.45 -36.42 35.72
CA LYS A 3 40.36 -36.16 34.59
C LYS A 3 40.42 -34.66 34.34
N ASP A 4 41.63 -34.11 34.23
CA ASP A 4 41.86 -32.76 33.75
C ASP A 4 41.42 -32.65 32.28
N VAL A 5 40.48 -31.75 32.03
CA VAL A 5 40.05 -31.34 30.69
C VAL A 5 40.65 -29.95 30.48
N GLU A 6 41.77 -29.88 29.79
CA GLU A 6 42.08 -28.72 28.97
C GLU A 6 41.14 -28.75 27.77
N VAL A 7 40.55 -27.59 27.40
CA VAL A 7 40.52 -27.06 26.02
C VAL A 7 39.73 -25.74 25.96
N ALA A 8 40.43 -24.75 25.41
CA ALA A 8 39.99 -23.56 24.68
C ALA A 8 39.27 -22.44 25.43
N GLU A 9 40.07 -21.44 25.83
CA GLU A 9 39.63 -20.04 25.84
C GLU A 9 38.99 -19.71 24.48
N HIS A 10 37.68 -19.57 24.46
CA HIS A 10 36.97 -18.94 23.35
C HIS A 10 37.30 -17.46 23.42
N GLY A 11 38.21 -17.04 22.55
CA GLY A 11 38.56 -15.64 22.35
C GLY A 11 37.32 -14.78 22.24
N HIS A 12 37.39 -13.59 22.84
CA HIS A 12 36.43 -12.51 22.70
C HIS A 12 36.16 -12.22 21.22
N GLY A 13 35.16 -12.91 20.66
CA GLY A 13 34.59 -12.62 19.37
C GLY A 13 33.96 -11.25 19.46
N SER A 14 34.68 -10.24 18.96
CA SER A 14 34.08 -8.98 18.55
C SER A 14 32.84 -9.32 17.72
N PHE A 15 31.66 -8.94 18.20
CA PHE A 15 30.46 -8.93 17.36
C PHE A 15 30.84 -8.20 16.07
N PRO A 16 30.71 -8.80 14.88
CA PRO A 16 31.01 -8.10 13.65
C PRO A 16 30.12 -6.84 13.65
N ALA A 17 30.76 -5.68 13.56
CA ALA A 17 30.05 -4.41 13.40
C ALA A 17 29.07 -4.59 12.25
N LYS A 18 27.84 -4.04 12.38
CA LYS A 18 26.85 -4.10 11.29
C LYS A 18 27.50 -3.62 9.99
N ASP A 19 27.78 -4.54 9.06
CA ASP A 19 28.27 -4.24 7.69
C ASP A 19 27.21 -3.57 6.80
N TYR A 20 26.25 -2.87 7.42
CA TYR A 20 25.12 -2.27 6.74
C TYR A 20 25.17 -0.76 6.93
N HIS A 21 25.39 -0.07 5.81
CA HIS A 21 25.21 1.36 5.69
C HIS A 21 23.85 1.63 5.05
N ASP A 22 23.05 2.47 5.70
CA ASP A 22 21.82 2.95 5.11
C ASP A 22 22.09 3.66 3.77
N PRO A 23 21.25 3.46 2.75
CA PRO A 23 21.36 4.23 1.52
C PRO A 23 21.23 5.72 1.86
N PRO A 24 21.93 6.59 1.13
CA PRO A 24 21.87 8.03 1.37
C PRO A 24 20.41 8.51 1.26
N PRO A 25 20.00 9.51 2.07
CA PRO A 25 18.66 10.07 2.01
C PRO A 25 18.33 10.52 0.58
N ALA A 26 17.13 10.20 0.09
CA ALA A 26 16.69 10.59 -1.24
C ALA A 26 16.79 12.12 -1.39
N PRO A 27 17.30 12.67 -2.50
CA PRO A 27 17.26 14.12 -2.73
C PRO A 27 15.82 14.64 -2.64
N LEU A 28 15.62 15.83 -2.05
CA LEU A 28 14.28 16.43 -1.93
C LEU A 28 13.65 16.63 -3.31
N MET A 29 14.46 17.13 -4.25
CA MET A 29 14.10 17.36 -5.64
C MET A 29 14.95 16.47 -6.52
N ASP A 30 14.32 15.56 -7.25
CA ASP A 30 14.96 14.75 -8.29
C ASP A 30 14.12 14.78 -9.57
N ALA A 31 14.26 15.89 -10.30
CA ALA A 31 13.51 16.07 -11.54
C ALA A 31 13.97 15.11 -12.65
N VAL A 32 15.15 14.50 -12.53
CA VAL A 32 15.65 13.54 -13.50
C VAL A 32 14.77 12.28 -13.52
N GLU A 33 14.15 11.91 -12.39
CA GLU A 33 13.20 10.79 -12.34
C GLU A 33 12.03 10.95 -13.31
N LEU A 34 11.59 12.17 -13.60
CA LEU A 34 10.49 12.44 -14.53
C LEU A 34 10.82 12.02 -15.96
N THR A 35 12.11 11.89 -16.30
CA THR A 35 12.55 11.42 -17.62
C THR A 35 12.58 9.90 -17.73
N LYS A 36 12.49 9.18 -16.61
CA LYS A 36 12.65 7.72 -16.56
C LYS A 36 11.35 6.99 -16.88
N TRP A 37 11.43 5.97 -17.72
CA TRP A 37 10.27 5.11 -18.00
C TRP A 37 9.81 4.29 -16.79
N SER A 38 10.75 3.90 -15.90
CA SER A 38 10.43 3.21 -14.65
C SER A 38 9.52 4.06 -13.75
N PHE A 39 9.66 5.38 -13.77
CA PHE A 39 8.81 6.30 -13.03
C PHE A 39 7.34 6.22 -13.48
N TYR A 40 7.08 6.35 -14.78
CA TYR A 40 5.71 6.26 -15.30
C TYR A 40 5.09 4.89 -15.10
N ARG A 41 5.87 3.81 -15.21
CA ARG A 41 5.39 2.45 -14.87
C ARG A 41 4.97 2.35 -13.41
N ALA A 42 5.74 2.96 -12.51
CA ALA A 42 5.40 3.00 -11.09
C ALA A 42 4.12 3.82 -10.83
N LEU A 43 3.90 4.93 -11.53
CA LEU A 43 2.65 5.70 -11.44
C LEU A 43 1.44 4.89 -11.90
N ILE A 44 1.56 4.17 -13.02
CA ILE A 44 0.50 3.30 -13.51
C ILE A 44 0.21 2.18 -12.50
N ALA A 45 1.25 1.61 -11.88
CA ALA A 45 1.07 0.58 -10.85
C ALA A 45 0.30 1.12 -9.62
N GLU A 46 0.64 2.30 -9.10
CA GLU A 46 -0.08 2.94 -8.00
C GLU A 46 -1.53 3.25 -8.35
N TYR A 47 -1.78 3.77 -9.56
CA TYR A 47 -3.13 4.03 -10.06
C TYR A 47 -3.97 2.74 -10.15
N VAL A 48 -3.46 1.71 -10.84
CA VAL A 48 -4.18 0.45 -11.04
C VAL A 48 -4.41 -0.27 -9.72
N ALA A 49 -3.41 -0.32 -8.84
CA ALA A 49 -3.56 -0.94 -7.52
C ALA A 49 -4.63 -0.22 -6.69
N THR A 50 -4.62 1.12 -6.65
CA THR A 50 -5.62 1.88 -5.90
C THR A 50 -7.03 1.76 -6.51
N LEU A 51 -7.14 1.68 -7.84
CA LEU A 51 -8.39 1.38 -8.53
C LEU A 51 -8.96 0.04 -8.08
N LEU A 52 -8.15 -1.03 -8.14
CA LEU A 52 -8.59 -2.36 -7.74
C LEU A 52 -8.92 -2.44 -6.26
N PHE A 53 -8.12 -1.79 -5.41
CA PHE A 53 -8.36 -1.69 -3.97
C PHE A 53 -9.75 -1.12 -3.68
N LEU A 54 -10.07 0.06 -4.22
CA LEU A 54 -11.35 0.72 -3.96
C LEU A 54 -12.51 0.01 -4.65
N TYR A 55 -12.32 -0.54 -5.85
CA TYR A 55 -13.36 -1.32 -6.53
C TYR A 55 -13.80 -2.52 -5.69
N VAL A 56 -12.85 -3.35 -5.25
CA VAL A 56 -13.16 -4.58 -4.50
C VAL A 56 -13.74 -4.26 -3.12
N THR A 57 -13.14 -3.32 -2.39
CA THR A 57 -13.56 -3.01 -1.02
C THR A 57 -14.93 -2.34 -0.97
N VAL A 58 -15.17 -1.33 -1.82
CA VAL A 58 -16.47 -0.64 -1.86
C VAL A 58 -17.57 -1.56 -2.39
N LEU A 59 -17.29 -2.40 -3.38
CA LEU A 59 -18.24 -3.41 -3.85
C LEU A 59 -18.58 -4.42 -2.75
N THR A 60 -17.60 -4.83 -1.93
CA THR A 60 -17.84 -5.72 -0.79
C THR A 60 -18.72 -5.07 0.27
N VAL A 61 -18.49 -3.79 0.59
CA VAL A 61 -19.33 -3.02 1.52
C VAL A 61 -20.78 -2.92 1.03
N ILE A 62 -20.97 -2.55 -0.24
CA ILE A 62 -22.30 -2.42 -0.84
C ILE A 62 -22.98 -3.80 -0.94
N GLY A 63 -22.25 -4.83 -1.33
CA GLY A 63 -22.73 -6.21 -1.38
C GLY A 63 -23.23 -6.68 -0.02
N TYR A 64 -22.43 -6.51 1.04
CA TYR A 64 -22.84 -6.83 2.40
C TYR A 64 -24.10 -6.08 2.82
N LYS A 65 -24.12 -4.74 2.67
CA LYS A 65 -25.28 -3.92 3.02
C LYS A 65 -26.55 -4.33 2.26
N SER A 66 -26.41 -4.76 1.00
CA SER A 66 -27.54 -5.24 0.19
C SER A 66 -28.09 -6.59 0.65
N GLN A 67 -27.22 -7.48 1.14
CA GLN A 67 -27.58 -8.84 1.56
C GLN A 67 -28.31 -8.87 2.90
N ILE A 68 -28.06 -7.89 3.76
CA ILE A 68 -28.68 -7.77 5.08
C ILE A 68 -29.90 -6.83 5.10
N ASP A 69 -30.28 -6.26 3.95
CA ASP A 69 -31.36 -5.28 3.88
C ASP A 69 -32.73 -5.94 4.11
N PRO A 70 -33.46 -5.59 5.19
CA PRO A 70 -34.78 -6.17 5.46
C PRO A 70 -35.82 -5.82 4.39
N ASP A 71 -35.70 -4.69 3.70
CA ASP A 71 -36.60 -4.30 2.60
C ASP A 71 -36.49 -5.28 1.41
N LEU A 72 -35.33 -5.92 1.27
CA LEU A 72 -35.04 -6.91 0.24
C LEU A 72 -35.19 -8.34 0.75
N LYS A 73 -35.76 -8.53 1.95
CA LYS A 73 -35.85 -9.82 2.65
C LYS A 73 -34.47 -10.44 2.91
N GLY A 74 -33.46 -9.60 3.13
CA GLY A 74 -32.12 -10.00 3.50
C GLY A 74 -32.08 -10.70 4.87
N ASP A 75 -31.13 -11.61 5.03
CA ASP A 75 -30.85 -12.25 6.32
C ASP A 75 -29.95 -11.34 7.14
N ALA A 76 -30.38 -11.01 8.37
CA ALA A 76 -29.63 -10.15 9.28
C ALA A 76 -28.22 -10.70 9.60
N CYS A 77 -28.06 -12.02 9.57
CA CYS A 77 -26.79 -12.71 9.76
C CYS A 77 -26.14 -13.17 8.45
N GLY A 78 -26.73 -12.79 7.30
CA GLY A 78 -26.26 -13.16 5.98
C GLY A 78 -25.04 -12.36 5.51
N GLY A 79 -24.50 -12.78 4.37
CA GLY A 79 -23.36 -12.12 3.72
C GLY A 79 -22.03 -12.35 4.43
N VAL A 80 -21.08 -11.44 4.21
CA VAL A 80 -19.70 -11.58 4.69
C VAL A 80 -19.46 -11.00 6.10
N GLY A 81 -20.43 -10.28 6.65
CA GLY A 81 -20.30 -9.55 7.92
C GLY A 81 -19.32 -8.39 7.87
N ILE A 82 -19.28 -7.59 8.93
CA ILE A 82 -18.27 -6.53 9.10
C ILE A 82 -16.84 -7.10 9.14
N LEU A 83 -16.69 -8.35 9.59
CA LEU A 83 -15.41 -9.06 9.59
C LEU A 83 -14.92 -9.29 8.16
N GLY A 84 -15.80 -9.71 7.25
CA GLY A 84 -15.45 -9.88 5.83
C GLY A 84 -15.10 -8.57 5.15
N ILE A 85 -15.75 -7.46 5.53
CA ILE A 85 -15.34 -6.12 5.09
C ILE A 85 -13.90 -5.82 5.55
N ALA A 86 -13.58 -6.02 6.83
CA ALA A 86 -12.23 -5.80 7.34
C ALA A 86 -11.18 -6.65 6.60
N TRP A 87 -11.51 -7.91 6.30
CA TRP A 87 -10.67 -8.79 5.49
C TRP A 87 -10.50 -8.31 4.06
N ALA A 88 -11.54 -7.75 3.42
CA ALA A 88 -11.42 -7.20 2.08
C ALA A 88 -10.43 -6.03 2.05
N PHE A 89 -10.48 -5.13 3.04
CA PHE A 89 -9.52 -4.01 3.13
C PHE A 89 -8.08 -4.50 3.39
N GLY A 90 -7.86 -5.28 4.46
CA GLY A 90 -6.52 -5.76 4.80
C GLY A 90 -5.94 -6.72 3.77
N GLY A 91 -6.75 -7.65 3.27
CA GLY A 91 -6.36 -8.65 2.27
C GLY A 91 -6.00 -8.03 0.93
N MET A 92 -6.78 -7.03 0.45
CA MET A 92 -6.44 -6.33 -0.78
C MET A 92 -5.14 -5.53 -0.66
N ILE A 93 -4.90 -4.85 0.47
CA ILE A 93 -3.62 -4.18 0.71
C ILE A 93 -2.47 -5.20 0.69
N PHE A 94 -2.60 -6.32 1.40
CA PHE A 94 -1.59 -7.38 1.38
C PHE A 94 -1.24 -7.85 -0.04
N VAL A 95 -2.25 -8.21 -0.83
CA VAL A 95 -2.06 -8.69 -2.21
C VAL A 95 -1.45 -7.61 -3.09
N LEU A 96 -1.98 -6.38 -3.06
CA LEU A 96 -1.55 -5.32 -3.96
C LEU A 96 -0.16 -4.80 -3.62
N VAL A 97 0.17 -4.67 -2.33
CA VAL A 97 1.54 -4.35 -1.89
C VAL A 97 2.48 -5.44 -2.39
N TYR A 98 2.15 -6.72 -2.23
CA TYR A 98 2.98 -7.81 -2.73
C TYR A 98 3.21 -7.72 -4.26
N CYS A 99 2.16 -7.43 -5.03
CA CYS A 99 2.26 -7.28 -6.48
C CYS A 99 3.06 -6.05 -6.93
N THR A 100 3.02 -4.96 -6.19
CA THR A 100 3.55 -3.65 -6.63
C THR A 100 4.81 -3.20 -5.92
N ALA A 101 5.21 -3.83 -4.81
CA ALA A 101 6.40 -3.48 -4.03
C ALA A 101 7.67 -3.43 -4.89
N GLY A 102 7.84 -4.39 -5.80
CA GLY A 102 9.00 -4.42 -6.71
C GLY A 102 8.98 -3.39 -7.83
N ILE A 103 7.84 -2.73 -8.09
CA ILE A 103 7.63 -1.79 -9.20
C ILE A 103 7.56 -0.35 -8.69
N SER A 104 6.62 -0.05 -7.81
CA SER A 104 6.40 1.31 -7.28
C SER A 104 6.90 1.51 -5.85
N GLY A 105 7.13 0.43 -5.12
CA GLY A 105 7.28 0.45 -3.65
C GLY A 105 5.99 0.06 -2.92
N GLY A 106 4.86 -0.07 -3.64
CA GLY A 106 3.59 -0.55 -3.11
C GLY A 106 2.99 0.35 -2.04
N HIS A 107 2.82 1.64 -2.33
CA HIS A 107 2.33 2.59 -1.34
C HIS A 107 0.81 2.53 -1.22
N ILE A 108 0.09 2.66 -2.34
CA ILE A 108 -1.38 2.54 -2.51
C ILE A 108 -2.19 3.54 -1.65
N ASN A 109 -1.49 4.36 -0.85
CA ASN A 109 -2.05 5.22 0.16
C ASN A 109 -1.24 6.55 0.23
N PRO A 110 -1.92 7.70 0.15
CA PRO A 110 -1.27 9.01 0.26
C PRO A 110 -0.54 9.23 1.59
N ALA A 111 -1.08 8.76 2.72
CA ALA A 111 -0.46 8.90 4.04
C ALA A 111 0.84 8.07 4.14
N VAL A 112 0.86 6.88 3.55
CA VAL A 112 2.07 6.04 3.47
C VAL A 112 3.14 6.73 2.61
N THR A 113 2.74 7.25 1.44
CA THR A 113 3.63 8.00 0.56
C THR A 113 4.19 9.25 1.25
N PHE A 114 3.35 9.97 1.99
CA PHE A 114 3.74 11.15 2.73
C PHE A 114 4.70 10.83 3.88
N GLY A 115 4.43 9.78 4.65
CA GLY A 115 5.34 9.31 5.71
C GLY A 115 6.73 8.98 5.15
N LEU A 116 6.79 8.20 4.08
CA LEU A 116 8.06 7.85 3.41
C LEU A 116 8.78 9.08 2.82
N PHE A 117 8.04 10.06 2.32
CA PHE A 117 8.61 11.35 1.91
C PHE A 117 9.25 12.10 3.08
N LEU A 118 8.56 12.23 4.21
CA LEU A 118 9.10 12.88 5.42
C LEU A 118 10.35 12.17 5.95
N ALA A 119 10.40 10.84 5.85
CA ALA A 119 11.57 10.03 6.18
C ALA A 119 12.69 10.06 5.12
N ARG A 120 12.57 10.91 4.10
CA ARG A 120 13.55 11.07 3.00
C ARG A 120 13.81 9.76 2.25
N LYS A 121 12.80 8.89 2.14
CA LYS A 121 12.84 7.65 1.35
C LYS A 121 12.27 7.82 -0.06
N VAL A 122 11.56 8.93 -0.31
CA VAL A 122 10.89 9.25 -1.58
C VAL A 122 11.16 10.72 -1.92
N SER A 123 11.37 11.04 -3.20
CA SER A 123 11.54 12.42 -3.69
C SER A 123 10.20 13.17 -3.71
N LEU A 124 10.22 14.51 -3.61
CA LEU A 124 8.98 15.30 -3.65
C LEU A 124 8.18 15.10 -4.95
N PRO A 125 8.79 15.12 -6.16
CA PRO A 125 8.04 14.90 -7.40
C PRO A 125 7.35 13.53 -7.43
N ARG A 126 8.04 12.48 -6.96
CA ARG A 126 7.46 11.13 -6.86
C ARG A 126 6.31 11.08 -5.87
N ALA A 127 6.47 11.68 -4.68
CA ALA A 127 5.44 11.71 -3.66
C ALA A 127 4.16 12.36 -4.18
N VAL A 128 4.27 13.54 -4.80
CA VAL A 128 3.11 14.27 -5.35
C VAL A 128 2.44 13.45 -6.46
N MET A 129 3.21 12.92 -7.41
CA MET A 129 2.64 12.17 -8.54
C MET A 129 2.00 10.85 -8.09
N TYR A 130 2.55 10.18 -7.07
CA TYR A 130 1.93 8.99 -6.47
C TYR A 130 0.59 9.33 -5.81
N MET A 131 0.53 10.40 -5.02
CA MET A 131 -0.73 10.82 -4.38
C MET A 131 -1.81 11.16 -5.42
N VAL A 132 -1.43 11.83 -6.51
CA VAL A 132 -2.35 12.10 -7.63
C VAL A 132 -2.82 10.79 -8.27
N ALA A 133 -1.89 9.87 -8.58
CA ALA A 133 -2.24 8.56 -9.15
C ALA A 133 -3.16 7.73 -8.25
N GLN A 134 -2.89 7.72 -6.94
CA GLN A 134 -3.71 7.04 -5.92
C GLN A 134 -5.12 7.64 -5.86
N CYS A 135 -5.24 8.97 -5.77
CA CYS A 135 -6.55 9.65 -5.76
C CYS A 135 -7.36 9.38 -7.05
N LEU A 136 -6.72 9.44 -8.22
CA LEU A 136 -7.38 9.14 -9.50
C LEU A 136 -7.79 7.66 -9.61
N GLY A 137 -6.94 6.76 -9.12
CA GLY A 137 -7.24 5.33 -9.04
C GLY A 137 -8.45 5.07 -8.15
N ALA A 138 -8.46 5.64 -6.95
CA ALA A 138 -9.57 5.55 -6.00
C ALA A 138 -10.90 6.03 -6.61
N ILE A 139 -10.91 7.22 -7.22
CA ILE A 139 -12.09 7.78 -7.91
C ILE A 139 -12.59 6.82 -9.00
N SER A 140 -11.68 6.27 -9.80
CA SER A 140 -12.01 5.36 -10.89
C SER A 140 -12.58 4.03 -10.37
N GLY A 141 -11.99 3.46 -9.32
CA GLY A 141 -12.44 2.22 -8.69
C GLY A 141 -13.86 2.34 -8.13
N VAL A 142 -14.12 3.40 -7.35
CA VAL A 142 -15.46 3.69 -6.82
C VAL A 142 -16.43 4.04 -7.95
N GLY A 143 -15.98 4.76 -8.98
CA GLY A 143 -16.74 5.07 -10.18
C GLY A 143 -17.26 3.83 -10.91
N LEU A 144 -16.44 2.78 -11.02
CA LEU A 144 -16.84 1.50 -11.59
C LEU A 144 -17.93 0.81 -10.76
N VAL A 145 -17.82 0.83 -9.42
CA VAL A 145 -18.86 0.27 -8.55
C VAL A 145 -20.19 1.00 -8.76
N LYS A 146 -20.16 2.33 -8.81
CA LYS A 146 -21.34 3.15 -9.09
C LYS A 146 -21.90 2.89 -10.49
N ALA A 147 -21.06 2.63 -11.50
CA ALA A 147 -21.50 2.33 -12.86
C ALA A 147 -22.24 0.98 -12.93
N PHE A 148 -21.77 -0.05 -12.23
CA PHE A 148 -22.38 -1.38 -12.26
C PHE A 148 -23.58 -1.54 -11.33
N GLN A 149 -23.59 -0.86 -10.19
CA GLN A 149 -24.64 -1.02 -9.17
C GLN A 149 -25.18 0.32 -8.67
N LYS A 150 -25.50 1.25 -9.57
CA LYS A 150 -25.90 2.63 -9.24
C LYS A 150 -26.98 2.73 -8.15
N ALA A 151 -28.06 1.94 -8.26
CA ALA A 151 -29.16 2.00 -7.30
C ALA A 151 -28.71 1.61 -5.88
N TYR A 152 -28.00 0.49 -5.76
CA TYR A 152 -27.47 0.02 -4.48
C TYR A 152 -26.37 0.95 -3.94
N TYR A 153 -25.49 1.44 -4.81
CA TYR A 153 -24.47 2.42 -4.45
C TYR A 153 -25.08 3.66 -3.78
N MET A 154 -26.13 4.23 -4.39
CA MET A 154 -26.81 5.41 -3.83
C MET A 154 -27.58 5.08 -2.54
N LYS A 155 -28.25 3.92 -2.46
CA LYS A 155 -29.01 3.50 -1.27
C LYS A 155 -28.10 3.29 -0.05
N TYR A 156 -26.92 2.70 -0.23
CA TYR A 156 -26.07 2.22 0.87
C TYR A 156 -24.88 3.12 1.22
N GLY A 157 -24.90 4.38 0.77
CA GLY A 157 -23.92 5.40 1.14
C GLY A 157 -22.60 5.32 0.38
N GLY A 158 -22.54 4.56 -0.71
CA GLY A 158 -21.42 4.56 -1.66
C GLY A 158 -20.06 4.11 -1.13
N GLY A 159 -20.02 3.48 0.04
CA GLY A 159 -18.77 3.09 0.72
C GLY A 159 -17.96 4.28 1.26
N ALA A 160 -18.59 5.45 1.45
CA ALA A 160 -17.90 6.63 1.97
C ALA A 160 -17.66 6.55 3.49
N ASN A 161 -16.50 7.06 3.93
CA ASN A 161 -16.21 7.26 5.34
C ASN A 161 -16.98 8.47 5.86
N THR A 162 -17.75 8.28 6.93
CA THR A 162 -18.47 9.34 7.65
C THR A 162 -18.33 9.12 9.14
N LEU A 163 -18.48 10.20 9.92
CA LEU A 163 -18.57 10.08 11.37
C LEU A 163 -19.88 9.36 11.72
N SER A 164 -19.82 8.30 12.52
CA SER A 164 -21.01 7.61 13.00
C SER A 164 -21.74 8.47 14.02
N ASP A 165 -23.07 8.36 14.05
CA ASP A 165 -23.91 9.04 15.04
C ASP A 165 -23.46 8.71 16.47
N GLY A 166 -23.51 9.72 17.34
CA GLY A 166 -23.08 9.60 18.73
C GLY A 166 -21.60 9.88 18.98
N TYR A 167 -20.77 10.05 17.94
CA TYR A 167 -19.36 10.42 18.08
C TYR A 167 -19.13 11.90 17.72
N SER A 168 -18.18 12.54 18.40
CA SER A 168 -17.74 13.89 18.07
C SER A 168 -16.63 13.87 17.01
N THR A 169 -16.48 14.98 16.29
CA THR A 169 -15.41 15.14 15.29
C THR A 169 -14.01 14.92 15.89
N GLY A 170 -13.80 15.32 17.15
CA GLY A 170 -12.53 15.11 17.84
C GLY A 170 -12.23 13.62 18.07
N VAL A 171 -13.23 12.80 18.40
CA VAL A 171 -13.07 11.35 18.55
C VAL A 171 -12.79 10.70 17.20
N GLY A 172 -13.52 11.07 16.15
CA GLY A 172 -13.28 10.57 14.79
C GLY A 172 -11.86 10.89 14.30
N LEU A 173 -11.42 12.14 14.48
CA LEU A 173 -10.05 12.56 14.14
C LEU A 173 -9.00 11.78 14.93
N GLY A 174 -9.19 11.62 16.25
CA GLY A 174 -8.27 10.86 17.09
C GLY A 174 -8.14 9.40 16.64
N ALA A 175 -9.26 8.76 16.28
CA ALA A 175 -9.27 7.39 15.77
C ALA A 175 -8.49 7.26 14.45
N GLU A 176 -8.71 8.16 13.50
CA GLU A 176 -8.00 8.17 12.20
C GLU A 176 -6.49 8.42 12.35
N ILE A 177 -6.09 9.31 13.28
CA ILE A 177 -4.68 9.56 13.59
C ILE A 177 -4.00 8.30 14.13
N VAL A 178 -4.60 7.65 15.13
CA VAL A 178 -4.03 6.45 15.74
C VAL A 178 -4.00 5.29 14.74
N GLY A 179 -5.07 5.08 13.98
CA GLY A 179 -5.14 4.04 12.95
C GLY A 179 -4.08 4.23 11.86
N THR A 180 -3.93 5.46 11.36
CA THR A 180 -2.91 5.79 10.35
C THR A 180 -1.49 5.67 10.93
N PHE A 181 -1.27 6.04 12.19
CA PHE A 181 0.02 5.85 12.85
C PHE A 181 0.43 4.38 12.87
N VAL A 182 -0.48 3.48 13.27
CA VAL A 182 -0.20 2.02 13.28
C VAL A 182 0.16 1.55 11.88
N LEU A 183 -0.63 1.92 10.86
CA LEU A 183 -0.36 1.57 9.47
C LEU A 183 1.03 2.02 9.01
N VAL A 184 1.35 3.30 9.18
CA VAL A 184 2.62 3.89 8.71
C VAL A 184 3.80 3.36 9.50
N TYR A 185 3.66 3.17 10.81
CA TYR A 185 4.67 2.52 11.66
C TYR A 185 5.00 1.10 11.16
N THR A 186 3.98 0.31 10.82
CA THR A 186 4.15 -1.01 10.23
C THR A 186 4.89 -0.95 8.90
N VAL A 187 4.58 0.02 8.03
CA VAL A 187 5.31 0.20 6.75
C VAL A 187 6.79 0.46 7.00
N PHE A 188 7.14 1.36 7.93
CA PHE A 188 8.54 1.62 8.26
C PHE A 188 9.25 0.39 8.81
N SER A 189 8.57 -0.41 9.63
CA SER A 189 9.12 -1.64 10.19
C SER A 189 9.28 -2.76 9.14
N ALA A 190 8.42 -2.77 8.12
CA ALA A 190 8.46 -3.75 7.03
C ALA A 190 9.38 -3.33 5.86
N THR A 191 9.90 -2.09 5.87
CA THR A 191 10.80 -1.61 4.81
C THR A 191 12.11 -2.36 4.89
N ASP A 192 12.47 -3.10 3.82
CA ASP A 192 13.73 -3.83 3.76
C ASP A 192 14.89 -2.87 3.46
N PRO A 193 15.82 -2.66 4.41
CA PRO A 193 16.99 -1.80 4.19
C PRO A 193 17.86 -2.20 3.00
N LYS A 194 17.81 -3.47 2.58
CA LYS A 194 18.68 -4.05 1.55
C LYS A 194 18.03 -4.13 0.16
N ARG A 195 16.76 -3.74 0.01
CA ARG A 195 16.02 -3.88 -1.25
C ARG A 195 15.27 -2.60 -1.62
N ASN A 196 15.53 -2.11 -2.83
CA ASN A 196 14.81 -0.99 -3.43
C ASN A 196 13.89 -1.47 -4.57
N ALA A 197 12.83 -0.70 -4.85
CA ALA A 197 12.01 -0.92 -6.03
C ALA A 197 12.91 -0.92 -7.29
N ARG A 198 12.71 -1.89 -8.18
CA ARG A 198 13.63 -2.11 -9.29
C ARG A 198 13.45 -1.01 -10.34
N ASP A 199 14.52 -0.28 -10.64
CA ASP A 199 14.65 0.37 -11.94
C ASP A 199 14.68 -0.74 -12.99
N SER A 200 13.54 -0.99 -13.61
CA SER A 200 13.39 -1.99 -14.65
C SER A 200 14.19 -1.54 -15.88
N HIS A 201 15.50 -1.81 -15.87
CA HIS A 201 16.28 -1.96 -17.08
C HIS A 201 15.66 -3.15 -17.80
N VAL A 202 14.75 -2.88 -18.74
CA VAL A 202 14.49 -3.84 -19.81
C VAL A 202 15.81 -3.89 -20.58
N PRO A 203 16.55 -5.01 -20.59
CA PRO A 203 17.69 -5.13 -21.49
C PRO A 203 17.15 -4.86 -22.88
N GLY A 204 17.73 -3.90 -23.60
CA GLY A 204 17.16 -3.39 -24.84
C GLY A 204 16.97 -4.48 -25.89
N GLU A 205 15.79 -5.10 -25.92
CA GLU A 205 15.37 -6.01 -26.99
C GLU A 205 15.21 -5.26 -28.33
N ALA A 206 15.12 -3.93 -28.30
CA ALA A 206 15.19 -3.09 -29.50
C ALA A 206 16.57 -3.11 -30.19
N SER A 207 17.65 -3.45 -29.48
CA SER A 207 19.01 -3.49 -30.06
C SER A 207 19.45 -4.88 -30.52
N VAL A 208 18.77 -5.94 -30.08
CA VAL A 208 19.07 -7.33 -30.45
C VAL A 208 18.43 -7.68 -31.81
N TRP A 209 17.29 -7.06 -32.14
CA TRP A 209 16.61 -7.26 -33.42
C TRP A 209 17.18 -6.42 -34.59
N ALA A 210 17.88 -5.32 -34.31
CA ALA A 210 18.51 -4.48 -35.34
C ALA A 210 19.84 -5.05 -35.89
N ARG A 211 20.38 -6.11 -35.27
CA ARG A 211 21.63 -6.79 -35.68
C ARG A 211 21.42 -8.11 -36.42
N ARG A 212 20.17 -8.43 -36.78
CA ARG A 212 19.79 -9.65 -37.53
C ARG A 212 19.07 -9.36 -38.86
N ARG A 213 19.39 -8.24 -39.50
CA ARG A 213 19.10 -8.04 -40.94
C ARG A 213 20.35 -7.53 -41.63
#